data_AF-A0A4E0RIA5-F1
#
_entry.id   AF-A0A4E0RIA5-F1
#
_cell.length_a   1.000
_cell.length_b   1.000
_cell.length_c   1.000
_cell.angle_alpha   90.00
_cell.angle_beta   90.00
_cell.angle_gamma   90.00
#
_symmetry.space_group_name_H-M   'P 1'
#
loop_
_entity.id
_entity.type
_entity.pdbx_description
1 polymer ?
#
loop_
_entity_poly.entity_id
_entity_poly.type
_entity_poly.pdbx_seq_one_letter_code
_entity_poly.pdbx_strand_id
1 'polypeptide(L)'
;MDSVYLIQGGEQLQEALHIYEELREKHGPTSVILNGQAIALIGMNRWEEAETVLLEALDLDGNNPDIIVNMIVVAHHLNKPPETVSRLISQLKDSNKDHPFLVDQLAKAEEFTRCAQQYAPTVPD
;
A
#
# COMPACT_ATOMS: atom_id res chain seq x y z
N MET A 1 8.60 18.14 8.14
CA MET A 1 8.65 17.42 9.45
C MET A 1 7.73 16.20 9.44
N ASP A 2 6.95 16.02 8.38
CA ASP A 2 5.82 15.08 8.30
C ASP A 2 6.24 13.63 8.02
N SER A 3 7.51 13.39 7.68
CA SER A 3 8.03 12.07 7.34
C SER A 3 8.59 11.29 8.55
N VAL A 4 8.85 11.96 9.67
CA VAL A 4 9.62 11.36 10.78
C VAL A 4 8.75 10.47 11.68
N TYR A 5 7.49 10.85 11.89
CA TYR A 5 6.57 10.13 12.79
C TYR A 5 6.16 8.74 12.29
N LEU A 6 6.19 8.51 10.98
CA LEU A 6 5.85 7.21 10.38
C LEU A 6 6.98 6.17 10.49
N ILE A 7 8.22 6.61 10.72
CA ILE A 7 9.41 5.74 10.63
C ILE A 7 9.79 5.12 11.99
N GLN A 8 9.41 5.72 13.11
CA GLN A 8 9.82 5.23 14.44
C GLN A 8 8.90 4.17 15.06
N GLY A 9 7.64 4.05 14.63
CA GLY A 9 6.69 3.05 15.14
C GLY A 9 6.26 3.28 16.61
N GLY A 10 5.16 2.65 17.04
CA GLY A 10 4.65 2.76 18.42
C GLY A 10 3.75 3.97 18.67
N GLU A 11 3.89 4.65 19.82
CA GLU A 11 3.03 5.78 20.28
C GLU A 11 2.92 6.92 19.26
N GLN A 12 3.97 7.13 18.45
CA GLN A 12 4.03 8.17 17.43
C GLN A 12 3.10 7.93 16.23
N LEU A 13 2.77 6.66 15.93
CA LEU A 13 1.76 6.35 14.92
C LEU A 13 0.38 6.77 15.42
N GLN A 14 0.12 6.63 16.72
CA GLN A 14 -1.16 6.98 17.33
C GLN A 14 -1.34 8.50 17.38
N GLU A 15 -0.26 9.22 17.68
CA GLU A 15 -0.21 10.67 17.54
C GLU A 15 -0.44 11.10 16.09
N ALA A 16 0.22 10.47 15.12
CA ALA A 16 0.01 10.77 13.70
C ALA A 16 -1.44 10.54 13.27
N LEU A 17 -2.06 9.43 13.70
CA LEU A 17 -3.47 9.15 13.41
C LEU A 17 -4.37 10.26 13.99
N HIS A 18 -4.13 10.67 15.24
CA HIS A 18 -4.90 11.73 15.89
C HIS A 18 -4.76 13.08 15.16
N ILE A 19 -3.55 13.45 14.74
CA ILE A 19 -3.32 14.66 13.95
C ILE A 19 -4.13 14.62 12.65
N TYR A 20 -4.15 13.48 11.95
CA TYR A 20 -4.94 13.36 10.73
C TYR A 20 -6.45 13.36 10.97
N GLU A 21 -6.92 12.84 12.11
CA GLU A 21 -8.32 12.97 12.53
C GLU A 21 -8.70 14.43 12.77
N GLU A 22 -7.89 15.20 13.50
CA GLU A 22 -8.12 16.64 13.72
C GLU A 22 -8.11 17.42 12.39
N LEU A 23 -7.18 17.10 11.48
CA LEU A 23 -7.14 17.70 10.15
C LEU A 23 -8.40 17.38 9.35
N ARG A 24 -8.90 16.15 9.42
CA ARG A 24 -10.15 15.73 8.78
C ARG A 24 -11.35 16.47 9.35
N GLU A 25 -11.43 16.65 10.66
CA GLU A 25 -12.52 17.41 11.30
C GLU A 25 -12.51 18.89 10.90
N LYS A 26 -11.31 19.48 10.82
CA LYS A 26 -11.15 20.92 10.54
C LYS A 26 -11.29 21.28 9.06
N HIS A 27 -10.79 20.43 8.18
CA HIS A 27 -10.67 20.73 6.75
C HIS A 27 -11.51 19.81 5.85
N GLY A 28 -12.16 18.80 6.41
CA GLY A 28 -12.87 17.77 5.67
C GLY A 28 -11.94 16.66 5.15
N PRO A 29 -12.52 15.56 4.63
CA PRO A 29 -11.74 14.48 4.03
C PRO A 29 -11.10 14.96 2.72
N THR A 30 -9.80 14.71 2.58
CA THR A 30 -9.05 14.89 1.33
C THR A 30 -8.23 13.64 1.05
N SER A 31 -7.91 13.39 -0.22
CA SER A 31 -7.07 12.25 -0.64
C SER A 31 -5.78 12.15 0.19
N VAL A 32 -5.11 13.28 0.45
CA VAL A 32 -3.88 13.33 1.26
C VAL A 32 -4.13 12.96 2.73
N ILE A 33 -5.18 13.51 3.35
CA ILE A 33 -5.50 13.25 4.76
C ILE A 33 -5.88 11.78 4.94
N LEU A 34 -6.76 11.25 4.08
CA LEU A 34 -7.20 9.85 4.16
C LEU A 34 -6.04 8.88 3.92
N ASN A 35 -5.16 9.19 2.95
CA ASN A 35 -3.96 8.38 2.73
C ASN A 35 -3.03 8.39 3.97
N GLY A 36 -2.84 9.56 4.60
CA GLY A 36 -2.07 9.67 5.84
C GLY A 36 -2.66 8.84 7.00
N GLN A 37 -3.98 8.88 7.18
CA GLN A 37 -4.69 8.06 8.17
C GLN A 37 -4.48 6.56 7.89
N ALA A 38 -4.64 6.13 6.64
CA ALA A 38 -4.45 4.75 6.24
C ALA A 38 -3.03 4.26 6.52
N ILE A 39 -2.00 5.05 6.22
CA ILE A 39 -0.60 4.68 6.49
C ILE A 39 -0.35 4.53 8.00
N ALA A 40 -0.90 5.43 8.82
CA ALA A 40 -0.80 5.29 10.28
C ALA A 40 -1.47 4.00 10.79
N LEU A 41 -2.65 3.66 10.28
CA LEU A 41 -3.36 2.42 10.60
C LEU A 41 -2.60 1.16 10.13
N ILE A 42 -2.02 1.20 8.92
CA ILE A 42 -1.14 0.14 8.39
C ILE A 42 0.05 -0.07 9.33
N GLY A 43 0.72 1.01 9.76
CA GLY A 43 1.84 0.94 10.70
C GLY A 43 1.46 0.33 12.05
N MET A 44 0.20 0.47 12.48
CA MET A 44 -0.34 -0.15 13.70
C MET A 44 -0.84 -1.59 13.50
N ASN A 45 -0.78 -2.14 12.29
CA ASN A 45 -1.39 -3.42 11.92
C ASN A 45 -2.92 -3.44 12.05
N ARG A 46 -3.59 -2.28 11.92
CA ARG A 46 -5.06 -2.15 11.93
C ARG A 46 -5.59 -2.20 10.49
N TRP A 47 -5.48 -3.37 9.87
CA TRP A 47 -5.66 -3.56 8.43
C TRP A 47 -7.09 -3.32 7.95
N GLU A 48 -8.09 -3.76 8.70
CA GLU A 48 -9.51 -3.64 8.37
C GLU A 48 -9.97 -2.17 8.38
N GLU A 49 -9.44 -1.39 9.33
CA GLU A 49 -9.72 0.04 9.41
C GLU A 49 -8.99 0.79 8.29
N ALA A 50 -7.75 0.40 7.98
CA ALA A 50 -7.01 0.95 6.85
C ALA A 50 -7.75 0.70 5.53
N GLU A 51 -8.32 -0.49 5.32
CA GLU A 51 -9.13 -0.80 4.11
C GLU A 51 -10.30 0.17 3.98
N THR A 52 -11.02 0.42 5.08
CA THR A 52 -12.19 1.30 5.09
C THR A 52 -11.80 2.74 4.69
N VAL A 53 -10.70 3.26 5.27
CA VAL A 53 -10.20 4.60 4.96
C VAL A 53 -9.68 4.70 3.52
N LEU A 54 -9.01 3.67 3.02
CA LEU A 54 -8.49 3.65 1.64
C LEU A 54 -9.61 3.54 0.61
N LEU A 55 -10.72 2.87 0.92
CA LEU A 55 -11.91 2.86 0.04
C LEU A 55 -12.49 4.27 -0.08
N GLU A 56 -12.64 5.00 1.04
CA GLU A 56 -13.06 6.41 1.02
C GLU A 56 -12.09 7.28 0.20
N ALA A 57 -10.79 7.02 0.31
CA ALA A 57 -9.76 7.74 -0.45
C ALA A 57 -9.84 7.46 -1.95
N LEU A 58 -10.10 6.20 -2.35
CA LEU A 58 -10.30 5.81 -3.75
C LEU A 58 -11.58 6.39 -4.35
N ASP A 59 -12.65 6.51 -3.56
CA ASP A 59 -13.89 7.17 -4.01
C ASP A 59 -13.67 8.67 -4.29
N LEU A 60 -12.73 9.31 -3.56
CA LEU A 60 -12.33 10.70 -3.78
C LEU A 60 -11.38 10.87 -4.97
N ASP A 61 -10.36 10.01 -5.07
CA ASP A 61 -9.27 10.12 -6.03
C ASP A 61 -8.79 8.74 -6.50
N GLY A 62 -9.63 8.10 -7.32
CA GLY A 62 -9.45 6.71 -7.74
C GLY A 62 -8.25 6.44 -8.63
N ASN A 63 -7.53 7.46 -9.11
CA ASN A 63 -6.32 7.28 -9.94
C ASN A 63 -5.03 7.64 -9.20
N ASN A 64 -5.11 7.87 -7.89
CA ASN A 64 -3.95 8.21 -7.09
C ASN A 64 -3.05 6.97 -6.90
N PRO A 65 -1.81 6.98 -7.43
CA PRO A 65 -0.94 5.82 -7.36
C PRO A 65 -0.57 5.44 -5.92
N ASP A 66 -0.42 6.42 -5.01
CA ASP A 66 -0.05 6.17 -3.62
C ASP A 66 -1.17 5.44 -2.86
N ILE A 67 -2.43 5.85 -3.09
CA ILE A 67 -3.60 5.19 -2.50
C ILE A 67 -3.76 3.77 -3.03
N ILE A 68 -3.58 3.57 -4.34
CA ILE A 68 -3.69 2.24 -4.96
C ILE A 68 -2.62 1.30 -4.40
N VAL A 69 -1.37 1.76 -4.24
CA VAL A 69 -0.28 0.97 -3.64
C VAL A 69 -0.61 0.57 -2.20
N ASN A 70 -1.08 1.52 -1.38
CA ASN A 70 -1.46 1.23 0.00
C ASN A 70 -2.63 0.23 0.07
N MET A 71 -3.59 0.33 -0.85
CA MET A 71 -4.69 -0.64 -0.96
C MET A 71 -4.21 -2.03 -1.38
N ILE A 72 -3.23 -2.15 -2.28
CA ILE A 72 -2.63 -3.43 -2.66
C ILE A 72 -2.01 -4.12 -1.43
N VAL A 73 -1.26 -3.36 -0.62
CA VAL A 73 -0.62 -3.86 0.60
C VAL A 73 -1.67 -4.36 1.60
N VAL A 74 -2.72 -3.58 1.85
CA VAL A 74 -3.81 -3.96 2.76
C VAL A 74 -4.57 -5.18 2.24
N ALA A 75 -4.88 -5.24 0.94
CA ALA A 75 -5.58 -6.37 0.33
C ALA A 75 -4.78 -7.67 0.45
N HIS A 76 -3.46 -7.61 0.33
CA HIS A 76 -2.58 -8.75 0.59
C HIS A 76 -2.63 -9.21 2.05
N HIS A 77 -2.53 -8.29 3.02
CA HIS A 77 -2.58 -8.62 4.44
C HIS A 77 -3.93 -9.21 4.87
N LEU A 78 -5.03 -8.74 4.28
CA LEU A 78 -6.38 -9.25 4.55
C LEU A 78 -6.71 -10.53 3.78
N ASN A 79 -5.76 -11.13 3.05
CA ASN A 79 -5.96 -12.32 2.22
C ASN A 79 -7.16 -12.18 1.25
N LYS A 80 -7.33 -10.99 0.66
CA LYS A 80 -8.38 -10.77 -0.33
C LYS A 80 -8.12 -11.63 -1.57
N PRO A 81 -9.17 -11.93 -2.37
CA PRO A 81 -9.03 -12.71 -3.57
C PRO A 81 -7.92 -12.15 -4.49
N PRO A 82 -7.10 -13.01 -5.12
CA PRO A 82 -6.01 -12.58 -5.99
C PRO A 82 -6.51 -11.75 -7.18
N GLU A 83 -7.77 -11.92 -7.57
CA GLU A 83 -8.47 -11.12 -8.58
C GLU A 83 -8.58 -9.64 -8.18
N THR A 84 -8.89 -9.36 -6.91
CA THR A 84 -8.97 -7.99 -6.36
C THR A 84 -7.61 -7.32 -6.41
N VAL A 85 -6.57 -8.03 -5.98
CA VAL A 85 -5.19 -7.53 -6.02
C VAL A 85 -4.74 -7.30 -7.46
N SER A 86 -5.03 -8.24 -8.36
CA SER A 86 -4.68 -8.13 -9.79
C SER A 86 -5.35 -6.93 -10.45
N ARG A 87 -6.61 -6.65 -10.11
CA ARG A 87 -7.33 -5.46 -10.57
C ARG A 87 -6.64 -4.16 -10.12
N LEU A 88 -6.25 -4.08 -8.85
CA LEU A 88 -5.56 -2.90 -8.31
C LEU A 88 -4.18 -2.71 -8.94
N ILE A 89 -3.43 -3.79 -9.19
CA ILE A 89 -2.15 -3.73 -9.90
C ILE A 89 -2.34 -3.23 -11.33
N SER A 90 -3.38 -3.68 -12.04
CA SER A 90 -3.69 -3.17 -13.38
C SER A 90 -4.02 -1.67 -13.34
N GLN A 91 -4.82 -1.24 -12.37
CA GLN A 91 -5.16 0.17 -12.16
C GLN A 91 -3.92 1.03 -11.85
N LEU A 92 -2.97 0.49 -11.07
CA LEU A 92 -1.69 1.15 -10.81
C LEU A 92 -0.86 1.29 -12.09
N LYS A 93 -0.83 0.25 -12.95
CA LYS A 93 -0.11 0.30 -14.23
C LYS A 93 -0.71 1.34 -15.18
N ASP A 94 -2.03 1.43 -15.22
CA ASP A 94 -2.75 2.40 -16.05
C ASP A 94 -2.51 3.84 -15.56
N SER A 95 -2.41 4.03 -14.24
CA SER A 95 -2.20 5.34 -13.61
C SER A 95 -0.73 5.78 -13.65
N ASN A 96 0.20 4.88 -13.31
CA ASN A 96 1.64 5.14 -13.28
C ASN A 96 2.46 3.85 -13.51
N LYS A 97 2.75 3.56 -14.77
CA LYS A 97 3.55 2.40 -15.21
C LYS A 97 4.98 2.34 -14.64
N ASP A 98 5.57 3.50 -14.33
CA ASP A 98 6.96 3.61 -13.85
C ASP A 98 7.03 3.79 -12.33
N HIS A 99 5.93 3.48 -11.63
CA HIS A 99 5.87 3.62 -10.18
C HIS A 99 6.95 2.74 -9.50
N PRO A 100 7.74 3.26 -8.55
CA PRO A 100 8.84 2.52 -7.91
C PRO A 100 8.44 1.15 -7.36
N PHE A 101 7.22 1.03 -6.84
CA PHE A 101 6.65 -0.24 -6.39
C PHE A 101 6.58 -1.31 -7.49
N LEU A 102 6.13 -0.95 -8.70
CA LEU A 102 6.02 -1.90 -9.82
C LEU A 102 7.40 -2.33 -10.32
N VAL A 103 8.36 -1.41 -10.33
CA VAL A 103 9.75 -1.68 -10.73
C VAL A 103 10.41 -2.64 -9.73
N ASP A 104 10.30 -2.38 -8.43
CA ASP A 104 10.82 -3.26 -7.38
C ASP A 104 10.16 -4.64 -7.41
N GLN A 105 8.85 -4.70 -7.64
CA GLN A 105 8.12 -5.96 -7.77
C GLN A 105 8.62 -6.80 -8.96
N LEU A 106 8.85 -6.16 -10.12
CA LEU A 106 9.39 -6.85 -11.30
C LEU A 106 10.81 -7.37 -11.03
N ALA A 107 11.68 -6.54 -10.47
CA ALA A 107 13.05 -6.92 -10.12
C ALA A 107 13.07 -8.15 -9.19
N LYS A 108 12.23 -8.14 -8.15
CA LYS A 108 12.11 -9.28 -7.22
C LYS A 108 11.59 -10.55 -7.89
N ALA A 109 10.65 -10.44 -8.84
CA ALA A 109 10.16 -11.59 -9.61
C ALA A 109 11.24 -12.20 -10.52
N GLU A 110 12.07 -11.36 -11.13
CA GLU A 110 13.23 -11.80 -11.92
C GLU A 110 14.28 -12.49 -11.05
N GLU A 111 14.59 -11.92 -9.87
CA GLU A 111 15.52 -12.54 -8.93
C GLU A 111 15.02 -13.89 -8.41
N PHE A 112 13.72 -14.00 -8.11
CA PHE A 112 13.12 -15.27 -7.72
C PHE A 112 13.25 -16.31 -8.82
N THR A 113 13.00 -15.93 -10.07
CA THR A 113 13.14 -16.81 -11.24
C THR A 113 14.59 -17.26 -11.42
N ARG A 114 15.55 -16.34 -11.27
CA ARG A 114 17.00 -16.65 -11.32
C ARG A 114 17.38 -17.68 -10.24
N CYS A 115 16.93 -17.47 -9.01
CA CYS A 115 17.19 -18.41 -7.91
C CYS A 115 16.52 -19.77 -8.19
N ALA A 116 15.25 -19.79 -8.60
CA ALA A 116 14.53 -21.02 -8.90
C ALA A 116 15.24 -21.85 -9.98
N GLN A 117 15.81 -21.21 -11.02
CA GLN A 117 16.62 -21.89 -12.04
C GLN A 117 17.92 -22.47 -11.48
N GLN A 118 18.57 -21.77 -10.56
CA GLN A 118 19.81 -22.25 -9.92
C GLN A 118 19.58 -23.49 -9.03
N TYR A 119 18.39 -23.62 -8.44
CA TYR A 119 18.01 -24.76 -7.60
C TYR A 119 17.14 -25.79 -8.34
N ALA A 120 16.86 -25.59 -9.63
CA ALA A 120 16.14 -26.57 -10.44
C ALA A 120 16.98 -27.86 -10.54
N PRO A 121 16.39 -29.04 -10.33
CA PRO A 121 17.13 -30.28 -10.45
C PRO A 121 17.68 -30.39 -11.87
N THR A 122 19.00 -30.44 -12.00
CA THR A 122 19.65 -30.89 -13.23
C THR A 122 19.24 -32.33 -13.43
N VAL A 123 18.29 -32.58 -14.33
CA VAL A 123 17.97 -33.93 -14.79
C VAL A 123 19.26 -34.51 -15.35
N PRO A 124 19.87 -35.55 -14.74
CA PRO A 124 20.99 -36.23 -15.36
C PRO A 124 20.44 -37.02 -16.55
N ASP A 125 21.05 -36.86 -17.73
CA ASP A 125 20.85 -37.75 -18.89
C ASP A 125 21.20 -39.21 -18.57
#